data_AF-A0A9W6X3K9-F1
#
_entry.id   AF-A0A9W6X3K9-F1
#
_cell.length_a   1.000
_cell.length_b   1.000
_cell.length_c   1.000
_cell.angle_alpha   90.00
_cell.angle_beta   90.00
_cell.angle_gamma   90.00
#
_symmetry.space_group_name_H-M   'P 1'
#
loop_
_entity.id
_entity.type
_entity.pdbx_description
1 polymer ?
#
loop_
_entity_poly.entity_id
_entity_poly.type
_entity_poly.pdbx_seq_one_letter_code
_entity_poly.pdbx_strand_id
1 'polypeptide(L)'
;MEDWVRAKVAALRLDASVYVDYALGLLQDEDMAVAERVASVAAIFAGAADGLVDAAALAAALDEAEMTRQVAVLLDAAQQQTQRQEELQRAEKQLRDLQLRERQRQEAAQAAEAEKRKAAERLKNMTREQIAAREQLISEYGFTVMSEFDEDGNVVKIKDKERVADDAAPANSNRQRVQQAQNAMREKMKKEHEKKVKLEKELLAKDKARKDKAKKRTMKREKQRGCG
;
A
#
# COMPACT_ATOMS: atom_id res chain seq x y z
N MET A 1 -14.02 -0.39 -28.11
CA MET A 1 -13.03 -0.57 -29.20
C MET A 1 -13.11 -1.98 -29.78
N GLU A 2 -13.04 -3.04 -28.96
CA GLU A 2 -13.18 -4.43 -29.43
C GLU A 2 -14.44 -4.68 -30.26
N ASP A 3 -15.62 -4.28 -29.78
CA ASP A 3 -16.88 -4.48 -30.51
C ASP A 3 -16.88 -3.82 -31.90
N TRP A 4 -16.25 -2.65 -31.99
CA TRP A 4 -16.09 -1.94 -33.25
C TRP A 4 -15.19 -2.71 -34.23
N VAL A 5 -14.05 -3.24 -33.74
CA VAL A 5 -13.17 -4.09 -34.55
C VAL A 5 -13.89 -5.37 -34.99
N ARG A 6 -14.62 -6.03 -34.07
CA ARG A 6 -15.42 -7.23 -34.37
C ARG A 6 -16.46 -6.95 -35.46
N ALA A 7 -17.13 -5.81 -35.42
CA ALA A 7 -18.08 -5.41 -36.45
C ALA A 7 -17.42 -5.22 -37.83
N LYS A 8 -16.22 -4.60 -37.88
CA LYS A 8 -15.46 -4.43 -39.12
C LYS A 8 -14.99 -5.77 -39.69
N VAL A 9 -14.42 -6.62 -38.85
CA VAL A 9 -13.97 -7.97 -39.23
C VAL A 9 -15.13 -8.82 -39.75
N ALA A 10 -16.29 -8.77 -39.10
CA ALA A 10 -17.50 -9.46 -39.55
C ALA A 10 -18.02 -8.92 -40.90
N ALA A 11 -18.01 -7.60 -41.10
CA ALA A 11 -18.42 -6.99 -42.36
C ALA A 11 -17.54 -7.43 -43.55
N LEU A 12 -16.26 -7.69 -43.29
CA LEU A 12 -15.28 -8.16 -44.27
C LEU A 12 -15.22 -9.68 -44.42
N ARG A 13 -16.07 -10.43 -43.69
CA ARG A 13 -16.06 -11.90 -43.66
C ARG A 13 -14.71 -12.51 -43.26
N LEU A 14 -13.95 -11.79 -42.43
CA LEU A 14 -12.67 -12.21 -41.91
C LEU A 14 -12.84 -13.06 -40.62
N ASP A 15 -11.84 -13.89 -40.32
CA ASP A 15 -11.84 -14.70 -39.10
C ASP A 15 -11.63 -13.81 -37.86
N ALA A 16 -12.67 -13.74 -37.01
CA ALA A 16 -12.66 -12.96 -35.78
C ALA A 16 -11.57 -13.39 -34.78
N SER A 17 -11.17 -14.67 -34.78
CA SER A 17 -10.16 -15.17 -33.85
C SER A 17 -8.75 -14.68 -34.16
N VAL A 18 -8.49 -14.32 -35.42
CA VAL A 18 -7.16 -13.88 -35.88
C VAL A 18 -7.09 -12.37 -35.97
N TYR A 19 -8.09 -11.75 -36.62
CA TYR A 19 -7.99 -10.35 -37.02
C TYR A 19 -8.43 -9.36 -35.94
N VAL A 20 -9.25 -9.78 -34.97
CA VAL A 20 -9.71 -8.88 -33.89
C VAL A 20 -8.56 -8.53 -32.96
N ASP A 21 -7.87 -9.53 -32.41
CA ASP A 21 -6.77 -9.31 -31.47
C ASP A 21 -5.59 -8.59 -32.13
N TYR A 22 -5.31 -8.93 -33.39
CA TYR A 22 -4.23 -8.29 -34.14
C TYR A 22 -4.52 -6.81 -34.43
N ALA A 23 -5.72 -6.48 -34.93
CA ALA A 23 -6.10 -5.09 -35.17
C ALA A 23 -6.21 -4.29 -33.86
N LEU A 24 -6.68 -4.90 -32.78
CA LEU A 24 -6.68 -4.27 -31.46
C LEU A 24 -5.27 -3.92 -31.00
N GLY A 25 -4.31 -4.82 -31.16
CA GLY A 25 -2.91 -4.58 -30.84
C GLY A 25 -2.34 -3.37 -31.58
N LEU A 26 -2.63 -3.26 -32.89
CA LEU A 26 -2.20 -2.11 -33.71
C LEU A 26 -2.89 -0.81 -33.32
N LEU A 27 -4.20 -0.83 -33.05
CA LEU A 27 -4.95 0.39 -32.70
C LEU A 27 -4.57 0.94 -31.32
N GLN A 28 -4.16 0.05 -30.40
CA GLN A 28 -3.75 0.42 -29.05
C GLN A 28 -2.28 0.83 -28.95
N ASP A 29 -1.47 0.68 -30.00
CA ASP A 29 -0.04 0.98 -29.99
C ASP A 29 0.22 2.49 -29.85
N GLU A 30 0.55 2.95 -28.64
CA GLU A 30 0.74 4.36 -28.30
C GLU A 30 1.87 5.06 -29.08
N ASP A 31 2.80 4.31 -29.66
CA ASP A 31 4.00 4.86 -30.31
C ASP A 31 3.74 5.40 -31.73
N MET A 32 2.60 5.04 -32.34
CA MET A 32 2.23 5.47 -33.71
C MET A 32 1.10 6.50 -33.71
N ALA A 33 0.99 7.33 -34.76
CA ALA A 33 -0.17 8.23 -34.89
C ALA A 33 -1.45 7.41 -35.19
N VAL A 34 -2.61 7.87 -34.70
CA VAL A 34 -3.90 7.15 -34.90
C VAL A 34 -4.18 6.90 -36.39
N ALA A 35 -3.89 7.87 -37.25
CA ALA A 35 -4.05 7.73 -38.70
C ALA A 35 -3.16 6.61 -39.27
N GLU A 36 -1.91 6.48 -38.80
CA GLU A 36 -0.98 5.43 -39.24
C GLU A 36 -1.42 4.05 -38.75
N ARG A 37 -1.93 3.95 -37.52
CA ARG A 37 -2.50 2.71 -36.98
C ARG A 37 -3.70 2.27 -37.80
N VAL A 38 -4.60 3.20 -38.10
CA VAL A 38 -5.81 2.95 -38.91
C VAL A 38 -5.45 2.55 -40.33
N ALA A 39 -4.52 3.25 -40.98
CA ALA A 39 -4.03 2.91 -42.31
C ALA A 39 -3.40 1.51 -42.33
N SER A 40 -2.62 1.17 -41.30
CA SER A 40 -2.02 -0.17 -41.17
C SER A 40 -3.11 -1.25 -41.07
N VAL A 41 -4.10 -1.06 -40.21
CA VAL A 41 -5.24 -1.99 -40.07
C VAL A 41 -6.05 -2.08 -41.35
N ALA A 42 -6.32 -0.95 -42.02
CA ALA A 42 -7.05 -0.92 -43.28
C ALA A 42 -6.30 -1.68 -44.38
N ALA A 43 -4.99 -1.49 -44.50
CA ALA A 43 -4.15 -2.21 -45.46
C ALA A 43 -4.14 -3.73 -45.22
N ILE A 44 -4.03 -4.15 -43.96
CA ILE A 44 -4.08 -5.57 -43.57
C ILE A 44 -5.44 -6.18 -43.90
N PHE A 45 -6.52 -5.49 -43.52
CA PHE A 45 -7.88 -5.93 -43.79
C PHE A 45 -8.19 -5.96 -45.29
N ALA A 46 -7.70 -4.99 -46.06
CA ALA A 46 -7.85 -4.97 -47.51
C ALA A 46 -7.18 -6.17 -48.17
N GLY A 47 -5.94 -6.48 -47.78
CA GLY A 47 -5.22 -7.65 -48.29
C GLY A 47 -5.86 -8.98 -47.86
N ALA A 48 -6.40 -9.05 -46.64
CA ALA A 48 -7.04 -10.26 -46.14
C ALA A 48 -8.44 -10.50 -46.73
N ALA A 49 -9.15 -9.43 -47.07
CA ALA A 49 -10.51 -9.47 -47.60
C ALA A 49 -10.56 -9.52 -49.14
N ASP A 50 -9.40 -9.52 -49.81
CA ASP A 50 -9.32 -9.59 -51.26
C ASP A 50 -10.02 -10.85 -51.81
N GLY A 51 -10.96 -10.64 -52.72
CA GLY A 51 -11.81 -11.70 -53.27
C GLY A 51 -12.87 -12.29 -52.32
N LEU A 52 -12.95 -11.87 -51.04
CA LEU A 52 -13.97 -12.34 -50.09
C LEU A 52 -15.24 -11.49 -50.08
N VAL A 53 -15.09 -10.20 -50.41
CA VAL A 53 -16.16 -9.21 -50.49
C VAL A 53 -16.02 -8.40 -51.78
N ASP A 54 -17.12 -7.78 -52.22
CA ASP A 54 -17.08 -6.91 -53.38
C ASP A 54 -16.32 -5.60 -53.10
N ALA A 55 -15.77 -4.99 -54.14
CA ALA A 55 -14.94 -3.79 -54.01
C ALA A 55 -15.69 -2.59 -53.38
N ALA A 56 -17.01 -2.50 -53.56
CA ALA A 56 -17.80 -1.41 -52.98
C ALA A 56 -18.00 -1.64 -51.47
N ALA A 57 -18.28 -2.87 -51.05
CA ALA A 57 -18.34 -3.25 -49.64
C ALA A 57 -16.97 -3.08 -48.95
N LEU A 58 -15.87 -3.42 -49.63
CA LEU A 58 -14.52 -3.21 -49.14
C LEU A 58 -14.24 -1.72 -48.89
N ALA A 59 -14.50 -0.87 -49.88
CA ALA A 59 -14.28 0.57 -49.78
C ALA A 59 -15.16 1.23 -48.70
N ALA A 60 -16.41 0.79 -48.56
CA ALA A 60 -17.31 1.29 -47.51
C ALA A 60 -16.89 0.83 -46.10
N ALA A 61 -16.38 -0.40 -45.97
CA ALA A 61 -15.92 -0.93 -44.69
C ALA A 61 -14.59 -0.32 -44.25
N LEU A 62 -13.71 0.01 -45.21
CA LEU A 62 -12.33 0.47 -44.99
C LEU A 62 -12.12 1.95 -45.38
N ASP A 63 -13.10 2.80 -45.13
CA ASP A 63 -12.93 4.26 -45.22
C ASP A 63 -11.99 4.74 -44.11
N GLU A 64 -10.72 5.00 -44.45
CA GLU A 64 -9.69 5.41 -43.51
C GLU A 64 -10.04 6.71 -42.77
N ALA A 65 -10.69 7.68 -43.43
CA ALA A 65 -11.02 8.95 -42.80
C ALA A 65 -12.08 8.77 -41.72
N GLU A 66 -13.13 8.01 -42.03
CA GLU A 66 -14.20 7.72 -41.07
C GLU A 66 -13.71 6.76 -39.98
N MET A 67 -12.90 5.76 -40.31
CA MET A 67 -12.27 4.88 -39.32
C MET A 67 -11.37 5.66 -38.35
N THR A 68 -10.57 6.61 -38.85
CA THR A 68 -9.70 7.45 -38.02
C THR A 68 -10.52 8.26 -37.02
N ARG A 69 -11.60 8.87 -37.50
CA ARG A 69 -12.52 9.63 -36.64
C ARG A 69 -13.17 8.75 -35.58
N GLN A 70 -13.66 7.57 -35.96
CA GLN A 70 -14.31 6.63 -35.02
C GLN A 70 -13.34 6.10 -33.97
N VAL A 71 -12.12 5.72 -34.39
CA VAL A 71 -11.07 5.25 -33.49
C VAL A 71 -10.65 6.35 -32.51
N ALA A 72 -10.48 7.59 -32.98
CA ALA A 72 -10.17 8.72 -32.11
C ALA A 72 -11.22 8.91 -31.01
N VAL A 73 -12.51 8.90 -31.37
CA VAL A 73 -13.62 9.00 -30.39
C VAL A 73 -13.59 7.84 -29.39
N LEU A 74 -13.30 6.63 -29.84
CA LEU A 74 -13.22 5.46 -28.97
C LEU A 74 -12.03 5.51 -28.02
N LEU A 75 -10.87 6.03 -28.47
CA LEU A 75 -9.69 6.23 -27.64
C LEU A 75 -9.94 7.32 -26.59
N ASP A 76 -10.51 8.45 -26.98
CA ASP A 76 -10.86 9.54 -26.06
C ASP A 76 -11.85 9.06 -24.98
N ALA A 77 -12.88 8.31 -25.38
CA ALA A 77 -13.84 7.73 -24.44
C ALA A 77 -13.17 6.76 -23.46
N ALA A 78 -12.24 5.91 -23.94
CA ALA A 78 -11.49 5.00 -23.08
C ALA A 78 -10.57 5.74 -22.10
N GLN A 79 -9.88 6.79 -22.56
CA GLN A 79 -9.03 7.62 -21.70
C GLN A 79 -9.85 8.32 -20.61
N GLN A 80 -11.00 8.92 -20.97
CA GLN A 80 -11.90 9.54 -20.00
C GLN A 80 -12.44 8.54 -18.97
N GLN A 81 -12.76 7.32 -19.40
CA GLN A 81 -13.22 6.27 -18.49
C GLN A 81 -12.12 5.87 -17.49
N THR A 82 -10.89 5.71 -17.96
CA THR A 82 -9.74 5.40 -17.10
C THR A 82 -9.49 6.53 -16.10
N GLN A 83 -9.49 7.78 -16.54
CA GLN A 83 -9.31 8.95 -15.66
C GLN A 83 -10.39 9.00 -14.57
N ARG A 84 -11.67 8.82 -14.93
CA ARG A 84 -12.77 8.78 -13.95
C ARG A 84 -12.61 7.63 -12.96
N GLN A 85 -12.18 6.45 -13.41
CA GLN A 85 -11.92 5.33 -12.50
C GLN A 85 -10.78 5.63 -11.52
N GLU A 86 -9.71 6.27 -11.98
CA GLU A 86 -8.61 6.68 -11.10
C GLU A 86 -9.06 7.72 -10.07
N GLU A 87 -9.86 8.70 -10.48
CA GLU A 87 -10.41 9.72 -9.59
C GLU A 87 -11.30 9.09 -8.50
N LEU A 88 -12.19 8.18 -8.89
CA LEU A 88 -13.03 7.44 -7.95
C LEU A 88 -12.18 6.62 -6.97
N GLN A 89 -11.16 5.92 -7.44
CA GLN A 89 -10.26 5.16 -6.57
C GLN A 89 -9.49 6.06 -5.60
N ARG A 90 -9.07 7.25 -6.03
CA ARG A 90 -8.41 8.23 -5.15
C ARG A 90 -9.38 8.75 -4.08
N ALA A 91 -10.60 9.09 -4.47
CA ALA A 91 -11.64 9.54 -3.55
C ALA A 91 -12.01 8.45 -2.52
N GLU A 92 -12.15 7.20 -2.96
CA GLU A 92 -12.41 6.08 -2.04
C GLU A 92 -11.29 5.87 -1.04
N LYS A 93 -10.02 5.97 -1.47
CA LYS A 93 -8.87 5.86 -0.55
C LYS A 93 -8.88 6.97 0.48
N GLN A 94 -9.10 8.22 0.06
CA GLN A 94 -9.17 9.36 0.98
C GLN A 94 -10.30 9.19 1.99
N LEU A 95 -11.47 8.73 1.56
CA LEU A 95 -12.61 8.51 2.44
C LEU A 95 -12.35 7.40 3.46
N ARG A 96 -11.70 6.31 3.05
CA ARG A 96 -11.27 5.23 3.97
C ARG A 96 -10.24 5.72 4.99
N ASP A 97 -9.28 6.54 4.57
CA ASP A 97 -8.27 7.10 5.46
C ASP A 97 -8.88 8.06 6.50
N LEU A 98 -9.84 8.88 6.09
CA LEU A 98 -10.58 9.76 7.00
C LEU A 98 -11.38 8.95 8.02
N GLN A 99 -12.11 7.93 7.57
CA GLN A 99 -12.87 7.04 8.47
C GLN A 99 -11.97 6.32 9.46
N LEU A 100 -10.77 5.89 9.04
CA LEU A 100 -9.81 5.25 9.94
C LEU A 100 -9.31 6.22 11.01
N ARG A 101 -8.97 7.46 10.63
CA ARG A 101 -8.55 8.50 11.57
C ARG A 101 -9.65 8.86 12.56
N GLU A 102 -10.89 8.96 12.10
CA GLU A 102 -12.04 9.21 12.98
C GLU A 102 -12.25 8.08 13.99
N ARG A 103 -12.18 6.82 13.54
CA ARG A 103 -12.26 5.66 14.45
C ARG A 103 -11.15 5.68 15.49
N GLN A 104 -9.90 5.90 15.08
CA GLN A 104 -8.77 6.01 16.01
C GLN A 104 -8.97 7.14 17.02
N ARG A 105 -9.49 8.30 16.59
CA ARG A 105 -9.79 9.42 17.47
C ARG A 105 -10.89 9.07 18.48
N GLN A 106 -11.95 8.40 18.03
CA GLN A 106 -13.04 7.96 18.91
C GLN A 106 -12.57 6.91 19.92
N GLU A 107 -11.78 5.93 19.49
CA GLU A 107 -11.20 4.91 20.37
C GLU A 107 -10.27 5.54 21.41
N ALA A 108 -9.41 6.48 21.01
CA ALA A 108 -8.53 7.20 21.93
C ALA A 108 -9.33 8.04 22.95
N ALA A 109 -10.40 8.71 22.51
CA ALA A 109 -11.27 9.48 23.39
C ALA A 109 -12.00 8.58 24.40
N GLN A 110 -12.54 7.45 23.96
CA GLN A 110 -13.19 6.48 24.84
C GLN A 110 -12.22 5.86 25.84
N ALA A 111 -10.99 5.53 25.42
CA ALA A 111 -9.95 5.03 26.32
C ALA A 111 -9.58 6.06 27.39
N ALA A 112 -9.42 7.33 27.01
CA ALA A 112 -9.12 8.42 27.93
C ALA A 112 -10.26 8.65 28.94
N GLU A 113 -11.52 8.61 28.50
CA GLU A 113 -12.67 8.69 29.42
C GLU A 113 -12.74 7.50 30.38
N ALA A 114 -12.52 6.29 29.89
CA ALA A 114 -12.50 5.09 30.73
C ALA A 114 -11.39 5.15 31.78
N GLU A 115 -10.21 5.66 31.42
CA GLU A 115 -9.11 5.87 32.37
C GLU A 115 -9.48 6.94 33.42
N LYS A 116 -10.05 8.07 33.00
CA LYS A 116 -10.52 9.12 33.94
C LYS A 116 -11.55 8.58 34.92
N ARG A 117 -12.51 7.77 34.46
CA ARG A 117 -13.52 7.14 35.33
C ARG A 117 -12.87 6.18 36.32
N LYS A 118 -11.96 5.30 35.87
CA LYS A 118 -11.20 4.39 36.75
C LYS A 118 -10.37 5.15 37.78
N ALA A 119 -9.74 6.26 37.39
CA ALA A 119 -8.97 7.11 38.30
C ALA A 119 -9.89 7.76 39.36
N ALA A 120 -11.05 8.28 38.94
CA ALA A 120 -12.03 8.87 39.86
C ALA A 120 -12.61 7.81 40.82
N GLU A 121 -12.92 6.60 40.36
CA GLU A 121 -13.36 5.50 41.22
C GLU A 121 -12.29 5.09 42.23
N ARG A 122 -11.02 5.00 41.81
CA ARG A 122 -9.90 4.74 42.72
C ARG A 122 -9.80 5.79 43.82
N LEU A 123 -9.98 7.07 43.49
CA LEU A 123 -9.96 8.16 44.46
C LEU A 123 -11.15 8.10 45.43
N LYS A 124 -12.36 7.76 44.94
CA LYS A 124 -13.55 7.61 45.79
C LYS A 124 -13.43 6.48 46.80
N ASN A 125 -12.69 5.42 46.47
CA ASN A 125 -12.53 4.25 47.33
C ASN A 125 -11.35 4.39 48.33
N MET A 126 -10.61 5.49 48.32
CA MET A 126 -9.54 5.75 49.30
C MET A 126 -10.08 6.45 50.55
N THR A 127 -9.54 6.08 51.71
CA THR A 127 -9.80 6.79 52.96
C THR A 127 -9.03 8.12 53.02
N ARG A 128 -9.48 9.04 53.89
CA ARG A 128 -8.90 10.40 54.00
C ARG A 128 -7.39 10.39 54.33
N GLU A 129 -6.95 9.43 55.14
CA GLU A 129 -5.53 9.21 55.47
C GLU A 129 -4.72 8.69 54.28
N GLN A 130 -5.29 7.80 53.46
CA GLN A 130 -4.64 7.28 52.24
C GLN A 130 -4.49 8.35 51.16
N ILE A 131 -5.46 9.25 51.05
CA ILE A 131 -5.40 10.41 50.15
C ILE A 131 -4.27 11.35 50.59
N ALA A 132 -4.19 11.68 51.89
CA ALA A 132 -3.14 12.55 52.43
C ALA A 132 -1.74 11.94 52.25
N ALA A 133 -1.57 10.63 52.51
CA ALA A 133 -0.31 9.94 52.28
C ALA A 133 0.09 9.91 50.79
N ARG A 134 -0.89 9.77 49.88
CA ARG A 134 -0.66 9.87 48.43
C ARG A 134 -0.24 11.29 48.02
N GLU A 135 -0.88 12.32 48.55
CA GLU A 135 -0.52 13.72 48.26
C GLU A 135 0.86 14.07 48.82
N GLN A 136 1.21 13.58 50.00
CA GLN A 136 2.56 13.69 50.54
C GLN A 136 3.58 13.00 49.64
N LEU A 137 3.33 11.77 49.18
CA LEU A 137 4.21 11.08 48.25
C LEU A 137 4.33 11.78 46.89
N ILE A 138 3.25 12.39 46.39
CA ILE A 138 3.28 13.21 45.17
C ILE A 138 4.02 14.53 45.42
N SER A 139 3.93 15.12 46.61
CA SER A 139 4.68 16.32 46.96
C SER A 139 6.17 16.05 47.17
N GLU A 140 6.52 14.88 47.72
CA GLU A 140 7.90 14.48 48.03
C GLU A 140 8.63 13.88 46.83
N TYR A 141 7.94 13.08 46.01
CA TYR A 141 8.51 12.33 44.90
C TYR A 141 7.78 12.52 43.58
N GLY A 142 6.62 13.17 43.58
CA GLY A 142 5.99 13.57 42.34
C GLY A 142 6.92 14.55 41.65
N PHE A 143 7.20 14.23 40.39
CA PHE A 143 8.18 14.91 39.57
C PHE A 143 7.83 16.39 39.44
N THR A 144 8.31 17.23 40.36
CA THR A 144 8.42 18.65 40.15
C THR A 144 9.35 18.80 38.95
N VAL A 145 8.81 19.29 37.83
CA VAL A 145 9.55 19.73 36.66
C VAL A 145 10.36 20.96 37.08
N MET A 146 11.38 20.75 37.90
CA MET A 146 12.45 21.67 38.25
C MET A 146 13.75 20.97 37.83
N SER A 147 13.76 20.44 36.61
CA SER A 147 15.01 20.18 35.90
C SER A 147 15.45 21.53 35.37
N GLU A 148 16.30 22.24 36.12
CA GLU A 148 17.02 23.38 35.56
C GLU A 148 17.89 22.84 34.42
N PHE A 149 17.55 23.24 33.19
CA PHE A 149 18.35 22.98 32.02
C PHE A 149 19.46 24.02 31.96
N ASP A 150 20.69 23.61 31.65
CA ASP A 150 21.77 24.54 31.37
C ASP A 150 21.56 25.27 30.02
N GLU A 151 22.40 26.26 29.72
CA GLU A 151 22.33 27.06 28.48
C GLU A 151 22.50 26.22 27.19
N ASP A 152 22.95 24.97 27.31
CA ASP A 152 23.07 23.99 26.21
C ASP A 152 21.90 22.98 26.16
N GLY A 153 20.90 23.11 27.05
CA GLY A 153 19.70 22.27 27.05
C GLY A 153 19.89 20.88 27.67
N ASN A 154 20.93 20.67 28.49
CA ASN A 154 21.16 19.41 29.20
C ASN A 154 20.52 19.40 30.59
N VAL A 155 20.00 18.24 31.00
CA VAL A 155 19.37 18.03 32.32
C VAL A 155 20.47 17.91 33.39
N VAL A 156 20.58 18.91 34.26
CA VAL A 156 21.48 18.86 35.42
C VAL A 156 20.84 18.00 36.52
N LYS A 157 21.51 16.90 36.90
CA LYS A 157 21.06 16.05 38.02
C LYS A 157 21.35 16.75 39.34
N ILE A 158 20.31 17.17 40.05
CA ILE A 158 20.42 17.55 41.46
C ILE A 158 20.90 16.32 42.24
N LYS A 159 22.08 16.41 42.86
CA LYS A 159 22.59 15.34 43.73
C LYS A 159 21.79 15.35 45.03
N ASP A 160 21.03 14.28 45.26
CA ASP A 160 20.35 14.04 46.53
C ASP A 160 21.36 14.04 47.68
N LYS A 161 21.04 14.80 48.73
CA LYS A 161 21.75 14.77 50.01
C LYS A 161 21.58 13.40 50.66
N GLU A 162 22.70 12.89 51.17
CA GLU A 162 22.86 11.69 52.02
C GLU A 162 21.64 11.39 52.91
N ARG A 163 21.04 10.21 52.72
CA ARG A 163 20.24 9.55 53.76
C ARG A 163 21.11 8.52 54.48
N VAL A 164 21.29 8.77 55.77
CA VAL A 164 21.90 7.89 56.76
C VAL A 164 21.17 6.55 56.77
N ALA A 165 21.95 5.48 56.75
CA ALA A 165 21.49 4.11 56.85
C ALA A 165 21.01 3.83 58.28
N ASP A 166 19.79 3.32 58.43
CA ASP A 166 19.47 2.44 59.53
C ASP A 166 18.39 1.42 59.16
N ASP A 167 18.65 0.21 59.68
CA ASP A 167 17.79 -0.94 59.91
C ASP A 167 17.27 -1.85 58.80
N ALA A 168 17.33 -3.15 59.12
CA ALA A 168 17.09 -4.32 58.28
C ALA A 168 15.62 -4.43 57.80
N ALA A 169 15.31 -3.82 56.66
CA ALA A 169 14.07 -4.05 55.91
C ALA A 169 14.17 -5.28 54.99
N PRO A 170 13.08 -6.05 54.77
CA PRO A 170 13.09 -7.20 53.88
C PRO A 170 13.51 -6.76 52.47
N ALA A 171 14.49 -7.46 51.90
CA ALA A 171 15.14 -7.11 50.63
C ALA A 171 14.13 -6.65 49.57
N ASN A 172 14.27 -5.40 49.12
CA ASN A 172 13.37 -4.75 48.18
C ASN A 172 13.33 -5.49 46.82
N SER A 173 12.36 -6.39 46.67
CA SER A 173 12.14 -7.22 45.48
C SER A 173 11.63 -6.43 44.26
N ASN A 174 11.23 -5.15 44.42
CA ASN A 174 10.77 -4.34 43.30
C ASN A 174 11.91 -4.01 42.33
N ARG A 175 13.14 -3.81 42.83
CA ARG A 175 14.31 -3.58 41.95
C ARG A 175 14.55 -4.79 41.05
N GLN A 176 14.47 -6.00 41.61
CA GLN A 176 14.60 -7.24 40.84
C GLN A 176 13.44 -7.45 39.87
N ARG A 177 12.18 -7.16 40.25
CA ARG A 177 11.03 -7.26 39.33
C ARG A 177 11.12 -6.28 38.17
N VAL A 178 11.51 -5.03 38.42
CA VAL A 178 11.68 -4.02 37.36
C VAL A 178 12.80 -4.44 36.41
N GLN A 179 13.91 -4.95 36.96
CA GLN A 179 15.03 -5.43 36.14
C GLN A 179 14.66 -6.69 35.33
N GLN A 180 13.90 -7.63 35.90
CA GLN A 180 13.36 -8.78 35.20
C GLN A 180 12.37 -8.37 34.10
N ALA A 181 11.49 -7.41 34.35
CA ALA A 181 10.54 -6.89 33.36
C ALA A 181 11.25 -6.19 32.19
N GLN A 182 12.27 -5.37 32.48
CA GLN A 182 13.09 -4.73 31.44
C GLN A 182 13.89 -5.76 30.63
N ASN A 183 14.47 -6.76 31.28
CA ASN A 183 15.19 -7.83 30.58
C ASN A 183 14.25 -8.67 29.72
N ALA A 184 13.07 -9.02 30.22
CA ALA A 184 12.04 -9.73 29.47
C ALA A 184 11.56 -8.93 28.24
N MET A 185 11.42 -7.60 28.37
CA MET A 185 11.07 -6.73 27.24
C MET A 185 12.18 -6.70 26.18
N ARG A 186 13.45 -6.58 26.60
CA ARG A 186 14.59 -6.64 25.67
C ARG A 186 14.68 -7.98 24.95
N GLU A 187 14.46 -9.09 25.66
CA GLU A 187 14.46 -10.41 25.04
C GLU A 187 13.30 -10.59 24.04
N LYS A 188 12.11 -10.08 24.35
CA LYS A 188 10.98 -10.10 23.42
C LYS A 188 11.30 -9.31 22.14
N MET A 189 11.83 -8.09 22.29
CA MET A 189 12.25 -7.26 21.16
C MET A 189 13.33 -7.94 20.30
N LYS A 190 14.34 -8.57 20.93
CA LYS A 190 15.37 -9.34 20.21
C LYS A 190 14.76 -10.54 19.45
N LYS A 191 13.90 -11.33 20.11
CA LYS A 191 13.24 -12.49 19.49
C LYS A 191 12.33 -12.08 18.33
N GLU A 192 11.60 -10.97 18.46
CA GLU A 192 10.74 -10.43 17.39
C GLU A 192 11.57 -9.91 16.21
N HIS A 193 12.67 -9.22 16.48
CA HIS A 193 13.59 -8.77 15.45
C HIS A 193 14.23 -9.96 14.70
N GLU A 194 14.71 -10.97 15.41
CA GLU A 194 15.25 -12.19 14.80
C GLU A 194 14.22 -12.94 13.96
N LYS A 195 12.95 -12.99 14.40
CA LYS A 195 11.85 -13.55 13.61
C LYS A 195 11.62 -12.77 12.33
N LYS A 196 11.57 -11.43 12.40
CA LYS A 196 11.42 -10.56 11.21
C LYS A 196 12.57 -10.76 10.22
N VAL A 197 13.81 -10.75 10.70
CA VAL A 197 15.00 -10.95 9.84
C VAL A 197 14.98 -12.33 9.17
N LYS A 198 14.55 -13.39 9.88
CA LYS A 198 14.40 -14.73 9.28
C LYS A 198 13.33 -14.75 8.19
N LEU A 199 12.18 -14.12 8.44
CA LEU A 199 11.08 -14.01 7.48
C LEU A 199 11.49 -13.24 6.21
N GLU A 200 12.19 -12.11 6.38
CA GLU A 200 12.73 -11.32 5.27
C GLU A 200 13.76 -12.11 4.46
N LYS A 201 14.68 -12.82 5.12
CA LYS A 201 15.63 -13.72 4.45
C LYS A 201 14.92 -14.81 3.64
N GLU A 202 13.87 -15.41 4.19
CA GLU A 202 13.09 -16.44 3.51
C GLU A 202 12.33 -15.87 2.30
N LEU A 203 11.74 -14.68 2.41
CA LEU A 203 11.07 -14.00 1.31
C LEU A 203 12.05 -13.63 0.18
N LEU A 204 13.23 -13.11 0.52
CA LEU A 204 14.27 -12.81 -0.46
C LEU A 204 14.79 -14.07 -1.17
N ALA A 205 14.95 -15.18 -0.45
CA ALA A 205 15.33 -16.46 -1.05
C ALA A 205 14.24 -17.00 -1.99
N LYS A 206 12.95 -16.89 -1.61
CA LYS A 206 11.82 -17.26 -2.47
C LYS A 206 11.76 -16.40 -3.74
N ASP A 207 12.02 -15.10 -3.63
CA ASP A 207 12.01 -14.20 -4.78
C ASP A 207 13.20 -14.49 -5.74
N LYS A 208 14.40 -14.72 -5.21
CA LYS A 208 15.56 -15.18 -6.01
C LYS A 208 15.26 -16.50 -6.73
N ALA A 209 14.67 -17.48 -6.04
CA ALA A 209 14.30 -18.75 -6.66
C ALA A 209 13.22 -18.60 -7.76
N ARG A 210 12.27 -17.66 -7.60
CA ARG A 210 11.29 -17.34 -8.66
C ARG A 210 11.97 -16.69 -9.86
N LYS A 211 12.86 -15.72 -9.64
CA LYS A 211 13.63 -15.05 -10.71
C LYS A 211 14.51 -16.04 -11.47
N ASP A 212 15.18 -16.96 -10.79
CA ASP A 212 16.02 -17.97 -11.45
C ASP A 212 15.18 -19.00 -12.23
N LYS A 213 14.02 -19.42 -11.72
CA LYS A 213 13.08 -20.26 -12.47
C LYS A 213 12.54 -19.54 -13.71
N ALA A 214 12.22 -18.25 -13.60
CA ALA A 214 11.78 -17.44 -14.73
C ALA A 214 12.88 -17.34 -15.79
N LYS A 215 14.11 -17.00 -15.40
CA LYS A 215 15.29 -16.96 -16.30
C LYS A 215 15.55 -18.29 -16.99
N LYS A 216 15.46 -19.42 -16.27
CA LYS A 216 15.61 -20.76 -16.88
C LYS A 216 14.49 -21.07 -17.88
N ARG A 217 13.25 -20.65 -17.60
CA ARG A 217 12.12 -20.83 -18.53
C ARG A 217 12.28 -19.96 -19.78
N THR A 218 12.74 -18.72 -19.65
CA THR A 218 12.98 -17.84 -20.79
C THR A 218 14.13 -18.35 -21.66
N MET A 219 15.27 -18.72 -21.07
CA MET A 219 16.40 -19.32 -21.82
C MET A 219 16.00 -20.61 -22.54
N LYS A 220 15.19 -21.48 -21.92
CA LYS A 220 14.70 -22.71 -22.57
C LYS A 220 13.80 -22.40 -23.77
N ARG A 221 12.94 -21.37 -23.66
CA ARG A 221 12.03 -20.94 -24.72
C ARG A 221 12.78 -20.28 -25.89
N GLU A 222 13.85 -19.54 -25.59
CA GLU A 222 14.71 -18.92 -26.59
C GLU A 222 15.57 -19.95 -27.33
N LYS A 223 16.17 -20.91 -26.61
CA LYS A 223 16.92 -22.02 -27.22
C LYS A 223 16.05 -22.91 -28.13
N GLN A 224 14.75 -23.04 -27.84
CA GLN A 224 13.80 -23.72 -28.73
C GLN A 224 13.40 -22.89 -29.96
N ARG A 225 13.48 -21.56 -29.90
CA ARG A 225 13.16 -20.67 -31.02
C ARG A 225 14.35 -20.42 -31.95
N GLY A 226 15.59 -20.50 -31.45
CA GLY A 226 16.81 -20.33 -32.25
C GLY A 226 17.37 -21.60 -32.89
N CYS A 227 16.71 -22.75 -32.73
CA CYS A 227 17.09 -24.03 -33.35
C CYS A 227 16.00 -24.58 -34.29
N GLY A 228 15.26 -23.68 -34.94
CA GLY A 228 14.33 -24.00 -36.04
C GLY A 228 14.80 -23.29 -37.30
#